data_AF-A0A7X5BK03-F1
#
_entry.id   AF-A0A7X5BK03-F1
#
_cell.length_a   1.000
_cell.length_b   1.000
_cell.length_c   1.000
_cell.angle_alpha   90.00
_cell.angle_beta   90.00
_cell.angle_gamma   90.00
#
_symmetry.space_group_name_H-M   'P 1'
#
loop_
_entity.id
_entity.type
_entity.pdbx_description
1 polymer ?
#
loop_
_entity_poly.entity_id
_entity_poly.type
_entity_poly.pdbx_seq_one_letter_code
_entity_poly.pdbx_strand_id
1 'polypeptide(L)'
;MLHWLWIVAWLWAASAQAAHPTFIAPFLQRNVPFPSFETIEQSPYWFACGERATDKRWCSDPFYYYSVSVWASIGQDADQPVVMTMYSDYSSSIWSQLQLGLRRDGFSLGWVKLGDNEFDVIERREDESWQELDRALIVFLNRNVNEFPKTQRWLAQQRQVQLKTDGIIIELQWIYINNRS
;
A
#
# COMPACT_ATOMS: atom_id res chain seq x y z
N MET A 1 -53.43 -32.56 -12.51
CA MET A 1 -53.53 -31.62 -11.38
C MET A 1 -52.32 -31.84 -10.48
N LEU A 2 -51.76 -30.75 -9.91
CA LEU A 2 -50.45 -30.60 -9.24
C LEU A 2 -49.26 -30.62 -10.23
N HIS A 3 -48.71 -29.53 -10.75
CA HIS A 3 -48.37 -28.18 -10.24
C HIS A 3 -47.34 -28.13 -9.10
N TRP A 4 -46.14 -27.62 -9.46
CA TRP A 4 -45.15 -26.87 -8.65
C TRP A 4 -44.31 -27.66 -7.62
N LEU A 5 -43.00 -27.46 -7.49
CA LEU A 5 -42.27 -26.20 -7.39
C LEU A 5 -40.89 -26.23 -8.05
N TRP A 6 -40.57 -25.14 -8.74
CA TRP A 6 -39.22 -24.76 -9.13
C TRP A 6 -38.48 -24.27 -7.89
N ILE A 7 -37.44 -24.97 -7.46
CA ILE A 7 -36.50 -24.45 -6.45
C ILE A 7 -35.58 -23.46 -7.16
N VAL A 8 -35.90 -22.18 -7.03
CA VAL A 8 -35.02 -21.08 -7.40
C VAL A 8 -33.85 -21.10 -6.42
N ALA A 9 -32.70 -21.61 -6.88
CA ALA A 9 -31.44 -21.49 -6.16
C ALA A 9 -31.04 -20.00 -6.14
N TRP A 10 -31.40 -19.32 -5.06
CA TRP A 10 -30.77 -18.06 -4.68
C TRP A 10 -29.33 -18.38 -4.30
N LEU A 11 -28.43 -18.31 -5.28
CA LEU A 11 -27.00 -18.18 -5.01
C LEU A 11 -26.83 -16.82 -4.33
N TRP A 12 -26.78 -16.85 -3.00
CA TRP A 12 -26.29 -15.74 -2.21
C TRP A 12 -24.90 -15.42 -2.75
N ALA A 13 -24.80 -14.32 -3.50
CA ALA A 13 -23.52 -13.71 -3.79
C ALA A 13 -22.92 -13.35 -2.43
N ALA A 14 -22.03 -14.20 -1.94
CA ALA A 14 -21.22 -13.90 -0.77
C ALA A 14 -20.58 -12.55 -1.05
N SER A 15 -20.95 -11.55 -0.25
CA SER A 15 -20.34 -10.23 -0.31
C SER A 15 -18.85 -10.46 -0.20
N ALA A 16 -18.08 -10.08 -1.23
CA ALA A 16 -16.64 -10.13 -1.16
C ALA A 16 -16.24 -9.39 0.13
N GLN A 17 -15.73 -10.13 1.11
CA GLN A 17 -15.23 -9.54 2.34
C GLN A 17 -14.16 -8.53 1.91
N ALA A 18 -14.28 -7.29 2.36
CA ALA A 18 -13.30 -6.27 2.05
C ALA A 18 -11.94 -6.80 2.48
N ALA A 19 -11.00 -6.87 1.53
CA ALA A 19 -9.70 -7.50 1.76
C ALA A 19 -8.78 -6.67 2.68
N HIS A 20 -9.29 -5.53 3.14
CA HIS A 20 -8.72 -4.63 4.12
C HIS A 20 -9.84 -3.83 4.82
N PRO A 21 -9.59 -3.25 6.01
CA PRO A 21 -10.56 -2.38 6.67
C PRO A 21 -11.01 -1.19 5.82
N THR A 22 -12.22 -0.70 6.05
CA THR A 22 -12.78 0.44 5.30
C THR A 22 -12.08 1.76 5.63
N PHE A 23 -11.52 1.91 6.82
CA PHE A 23 -10.88 3.16 7.25
C PHE A 23 -9.60 3.50 6.47
N ILE A 24 -8.99 2.52 5.80
CA ILE A 24 -7.83 2.76 4.91
C ILE A 24 -8.20 2.93 3.43
N ALA A 25 -9.48 2.71 3.07
CA ALA A 25 -9.94 2.87 1.70
C ALA A 25 -9.63 4.24 1.09
N PRO A 26 -9.68 5.38 1.82
CA PRO A 26 -9.28 6.69 1.31
C PRO A 26 -7.84 6.77 0.81
N PHE A 27 -6.95 5.88 1.25
CA PHE A 27 -5.54 5.82 0.87
C PHE A 27 -5.28 4.88 -0.33
N LEU A 28 -6.16 3.89 -0.53
CA LEU A 28 -6.05 2.91 -1.61
C LEU A 28 -6.87 3.29 -2.84
N GLN A 29 -8.07 3.83 -2.63
CA GLN A 29 -9.05 4.01 -3.70
C GLN A 29 -8.96 5.38 -4.34
N ARG A 30 -8.82 5.40 -5.66
CA ARG A 30 -8.75 6.61 -6.49
C ARG A 30 -9.86 7.63 -6.22
N ASN A 31 -11.11 7.17 -6.12
CA ASN A 31 -12.29 8.05 -6.11
C ASN A 31 -12.71 8.50 -4.70
N VAL A 32 -11.89 8.18 -3.70
CA VAL A 32 -12.14 8.59 -2.31
C VAL A 32 -11.10 9.66 -1.95
N PRO A 33 -11.50 10.87 -1.56
CA PRO A 33 -10.55 11.89 -1.14
C PRO A 33 -9.80 11.45 0.11
N PHE A 34 -8.56 11.91 0.27
CA PHE A 34 -7.84 11.73 1.53
C PHE A 34 -8.64 12.36 2.69
N PRO A 35 -8.67 11.71 3.86
CA PRO A 35 -9.44 12.22 4.99
C PRO A 35 -8.80 13.50 5.54
N SER A 36 -9.61 14.42 6.05
CA SER A 36 -9.10 15.55 6.82
C SER A 36 -8.62 15.08 8.20
N PHE A 37 -7.74 15.85 8.84
CA PHE A 37 -7.33 15.57 10.22
C PHE A 37 -8.50 15.54 11.19
N GLU A 38 -9.49 16.42 11.04
CA GLU A 38 -10.70 16.39 11.86
C GLU A 38 -11.46 15.06 11.72
N THR A 39 -11.55 14.51 10.50
CA THR A 39 -12.17 13.21 10.27
C THR A 39 -11.38 12.08 10.94
N ILE A 40 -10.05 12.18 10.98
CA ILE A 40 -9.18 11.22 11.66
C ILE A 40 -9.36 11.31 13.18
N GLU A 41 -9.37 12.53 13.73
CA GLU A 41 -9.55 12.79 15.17
C GLU A 41 -10.90 12.29 15.72
N GLN A 42 -11.96 12.39 14.92
CA GLN A 42 -13.30 11.93 15.29
C GLN A 42 -13.53 10.44 15.04
N SER A 43 -12.57 9.74 14.43
CA SER A 43 -12.69 8.34 14.06
C SER A 43 -12.48 7.41 15.25
N PRO A 44 -13.26 6.33 15.40
CA PRO A 44 -13.00 5.31 16.43
C PRO A 44 -11.79 4.41 16.11
N TYR A 45 -11.23 4.49 14.89
CA TYR A 45 -10.12 3.64 14.45
C TYR A 45 -8.73 4.21 14.74
N TRP A 46 -8.68 5.46 15.21
CA TRP A 46 -7.44 6.20 15.40
C TRP A 46 -7.37 6.73 16.83
N PHE A 47 -6.23 6.58 17.48
CA PHE A 47 -5.96 7.16 18.80
C PHE A 47 -4.67 7.98 18.75
N ALA A 48 -4.60 9.05 19.55
CA ALA A 48 -3.41 9.88 19.64
C ALA A 48 -2.24 9.07 20.24
N CYS A 49 -1.09 9.06 19.56
CA CYS A 49 0.09 8.29 19.94
C CYS A 49 1.40 9.09 19.81
N GLY A 50 1.33 10.39 19.54
CA GLY A 50 2.49 11.27 19.51
C GLY A 50 3.13 11.41 20.89
N GLU A 51 4.46 11.38 20.95
CA GLU A 51 5.21 11.47 22.22
C GLU A 51 5.20 12.88 22.82
N ARG A 52 5.02 13.91 21.97
CA ARG A 52 5.02 15.32 22.35
C ARG A 52 3.73 15.98 21.92
N ALA A 53 3.29 17.00 22.65
CA ALA A 53 2.11 17.79 22.28
C ALA A 53 2.22 18.45 20.88
N THR A 54 3.44 18.64 20.39
CA THR A 54 3.72 19.18 19.04
C THR A 54 3.75 18.11 17.95
N ASP A 55 3.86 16.83 18.32
CA ASP A 55 3.87 15.69 17.40
C ASP A 55 2.46 15.15 17.26
N LYS A 56 1.69 15.75 16.35
CA LYS A 56 0.34 15.31 16.04
C LYS A 56 0.39 14.01 15.23
N ARG A 57 0.45 12.88 15.95
CA ARG A 57 0.42 11.52 15.38
C ARG A 57 -0.75 10.72 15.92
N TRP A 58 -1.42 10.01 15.02
CA TRP A 58 -2.48 9.06 15.32
C TRP A 58 -2.08 7.66 14.90
N CYS A 59 -2.39 6.68 15.72
CA CYS A 59 -2.10 5.27 15.46
C CYS A 59 -3.39 4.47 15.41
N SER A 60 -3.38 3.39 14.64
CA SER A 60 -4.44 2.38 14.66
C SER A 60 -4.06 1.22 15.57
N ASP A 61 -5.05 0.45 15.99
CA ASP A 61 -4.81 -0.93 16.42
C ASP A 61 -4.27 -1.77 15.25
N PRO A 62 -3.63 -2.92 15.52
CA PRO A 62 -3.26 -3.86 14.47
C PRO A 62 -4.48 -4.35 13.67
N PHE A 63 -4.32 -4.42 12.36
CA PHE A 63 -5.32 -4.90 11.42
C PHE A 63 -4.67 -5.72 10.30
N TYR A 64 -5.48 -6.34 9.45
CA TYR A 64 -4.99 -7.08 8.29
C TYR A 64 -5.11 -6.25 7.01
N TYR A 65 -3.98 -6.00 6.35
CA TYR A 65 -3.94 -5.59 4.96
C TYR A 65 -3.71 -6.85 4.12
N TYR A 66 -4.79 -7.36 3.51
CA TYR A 66 -4.83 -8.70 2.94
C TYR A 66 -4.48 -9.78 3.97
N SER A 67 -3.35 -10.47 3.80
CA SER A 67 -2.87 -11.53 4.69
C SER A 67 -1.80 -11.05 5.68
N VAL A 68 -1.44 -9.76 5.64
CA VAL A 68 -0.36 -9.20 6.46
C VAL A 68 -0.96 -8.44 7.64
N SER A 69 -0.52 -8.79 8.86
CA SER A 69 -0.82 -7.99 10.04
C SER A 69 0.07 -6.74 10.06
N VAL A 70 -0.58 -5.59 10.13
CA VAL A 70 0.04 -4.27 10.13
C VAL A 70 -0.62 -3.40 11.19
N TRP A 71 0.05 -2.35 11.60
CA TRP A 71 -0.58 -1.21 12.26
C TRP A 71 -0.23 0.06 11.48
N ALA A 72 -1.04 1.09 11.58
CA ALA A 72 -0.82 2.32 10.82
C ALA A 72 -0.58 3.51 11.74
N SER A 73 0.22 4.45 11.28
CA SER A 73 0.30 5.80 11.83
C SER A 73 -0.05 6.83 10.78
N ILE A 74 -0.67 7.92 11.21
CA ILE A 74 -0.85 9.13 10.44
C ILE A 74 -0.12 10.26 11.16
N GLY A 75 0.79 10.92 10.44
CA GLY A 75 1.48 12.11 10.91
C GLY A 75 1.02 13.37 10.19
N GLN A 76 1.06 14.50 10.90
CA GLN A 76 1.04 15.82 10.29
C GLN A 76 2.47 16.27 9.98
N ASP A 77 2.80 16.40 8.71
CA ASP A 77 3.95 17.17 8.27
C ASP A 77 3.47 18.59 7.94
N ALA A 78 4.24 19.61 8.32
CA ALA A 78 3.85 21.02 8.17
C ALA A 78 3.63 21.41 6.69
N ASP A 79 4.30 20.69 5.77
CA ASP A 79 4.32 21.02 4.35
C ASP A 79 3.66 19.95 3.44
N GLN A 80 3.16 18.83 3.99
CA GLN A 80 2.55 17.75 3.19
C GLN A 80 1.16 17.31 3.68
N PRO A 81 0.27 16.89 2.77
CA PRO A 81 -1.00 16.28 3.16
C PRO A 81 -0.77 14.98 3.95
N VAL A 82 -1.74 14.66 4.82
CA VAL A 82 -1.85 13.44 5.63
C VAL A 82 -1.12 12.24 5.02
N VAL A 83 0.03 11.88 5.60
CA VAL A 83 0.78 10.68 5.22
C VAL A 83 0.41 9.56 6.17
N MET A 84 -0.26 8.54 5.64
CA MET A 84 -0.41 7.27 6.35
C MET A 84 0.82 6.41 6.08
N THR A 85 1.35 5.80 7.14
CA THR A 85 2.38 4.77 7.06
C THR A 85 1.88 3.53 7.76
N MET A 86 1.86 2.39 7.08
CA MET A 86 1.66 1.09 7.70
C MET A 86 3.00 0.45 8.04
N TYR A 87 3.06 -0.24 9.16
CA TYR A 87 4.25 -0.90 9.66
C TYR A 87 4.01 -2.40 9.87
N SER A 88 5.04 -3.19 9.62
CA SER A 88 5.09 -4.62 9.92
C SER A 88 6.54 -5.04 10.16
N ASP A 89 6.76 -6.15 10.85
CA ASP A 89 8.10 -6.72 10.97
C ASP A 89 8.57 -7.28 9.62
N TYR A 90 9.87 -7.17 9.35
CA TYR A 90 10.43 -7.67 8.11
C TYR A 90 10.49 -9.20 8.09
N SER A 91 9.92 -9.77 7.02
CA SER A 91 10.34 -11.05 6.48
C SER A 91 10.22 -11.00 4.95
N SER A 92 10.99 -11.83 4.26
CA SER A 92 10.89 -11.95 2.79
C SER A 92 9.47 -12.32 2.33
N SER A 93 8.75 -13.11 3.14
CA SER A 93 7.34 -13.45 2.88
C SER A 93 6.43 -12.24 3.01
N ILE A 94 6.51 -11.49 4.12
CA ILE A 94 5.69 -10.30 4.34
C ILE A 94 5.97 -9.25 3.27
N TRP A 95 7.24 -9.01 2.96
CA TRP A 95 7.66 -8.12 1.88
C TRP A 95 6.97 -8.46 0.55
N SER A 96 7.03 -9.75 0.16
CA SER A 96 6.40 -10.22 -1.07
C SER A 96 4.87 -10.10 -1.03
N GLN A 97 4.24 -10.37 0.11
CA GLN A 97 2.79 -10.24 0.28
C GLN A 97 2.33 -8.78 0.15
N LEU A 98 3.09 -7.82 0.69
CA LEU A 98 2.79 -6.40 0.54
C LEU A 98 2.91 -5.95 -0.91
N GLN A 99 3.93 -6.39 -1.64
CA GLN A 99 4.07 -6.13 -3.09
C GLN A 99 2.86 -6.67 -3.88
N LEU A 100 2.39 -7.87 -3.54
CA LEU A 100 1.20 -8.46 -4.15
C LEU A 100 -0.08 -7.69 -3.79
N GLY A 101 -0.20 -7.21 -2.55
CA GLY A 101 -1.29 -6.35 -2.10
C GLY A 101 -1.36 -5.06 -2.93
N LEU A 102 -0.22 -4.38 -3.11
CA LEU A 102 -0.12 -3.18 -3.95
C LEU A 102 -0.53 -3.45 -5.40
N ARG A 103 -0.07 -4.55 -5.99
CA ARG A 103 -0.50 -4.94 -7.35
C ARG A 103 -2.00 -5.20 -7.43
N ARG A 104 -2.58 -5.84 -6.42
CA ARG A 104 -4.03 -6.10 -6.36
C ARG A 104 -4.83 -4.81 -6.23
N ASP A 105 -4.28 -3.81 -5.56
CA ASP A 105 -4.85 -2.45 -5.47
C ASP A 105 -4.60 -1.60 -6.74
N GLY A 106 -3.97 -2.18 -7.76
CA GLY A 106 -3.76 -1.55 -9.07
C GLY A 106 -2.52 -0.65 -9.14
N PHE A 107 -1.60 -0.76 -8.19
CA PHE A 107 -0.30 -0.08 -8.28
C PHE A 107 0.67 -0.86 -9.16
N SER A 108 1.43 -0.13 -9.99
CA SER A 108 2.56 -0.66 -10.75
C SER A 108 3.88 -0.25 -10.10
N LEU A 109 4.91 -1.09 -10.21
CA LEU A 109 6.24 -0.76 -9.74
C LEU A 109 6.87 0.25 -10.72
N GLY A 110 7.26 1.42 -10.22
CA GLY A 110 7.91 2.45 -11.02
C GLY A 110 9.42 2.53 -10.81
N TRP A 111 9.90 2.21 -9.61
CA TRP A 111 11.34 2.26 -9.30
C TRP A 111 11.67 1.37 -8.09
N VAL A 112 12.88 0.83 -8.06
CA VAL A 112 13.40 0.04 -6.95
C VAL A 112 14.86 0.37 -6.67
N LYS A 113 15.21 0.44 -5.38
CA LYS A 113 16.58 0.50 -4.87
C LYS A 113 16.81 -0.57 -3.82
N LEU A 114 17.92 -1.29 -3.96
CA LEU A 114 18.34 -2.39 -3.09
C LEU A 114 19.82 -2.15 -2.75
N GLY A 115 20.11 -1.73 -1.52
CA GLY A 115 21.42 -1.20 -1.15
C GLY A 115 21.76 0.02 -1.98
N ASP A 116 22.92 0.00 -2.64
CA ASP A 116 23.37 1.07 -3.54
C ASP A 116 22.87 0.90 -4.99
N ASN A 117 22.24 -0.23 -5.31
CA ASN A 117 21.80 -0.54 -6.67
C ASN A 117 20.38 -0.05 -6.91
N GLU A 118 20.14 0.57 -8.07
CA GLU A 118 18.84 1.07 -8.46
C GLU A 118 18.39 0.57 -9.84
N PHE A 119 17.08 0.55 -10.04
CA PHE A 119 16.44 0.21 -11.29
C PHE A 119 15.18 1.07 -11.45
N ASP A 120 15.20 2.01 -12.39
CA ASP A 120 14.03 2.79 -12.77
C ASP A 120 13.25 2.06 -13.87
N VAL A 121 12.02 1.68 -13.57
CA VAL A 121 11.15 0.94 -14.50
C VAL A 121 10.52 1.89 -15.51
N ILE A 122 10.26 3.15 -15.12
CA ILE A 122 9.58 4.15 -15.94
C ILE A 122 10.53 4.64 -17.03
N GLU A 123 11.75 5.00 -16.65
CA GLU A 123 12.78 5.49 -17.58
C GLU A 123 13.12 4.41 -18.62
N ARG A 124 13.42 3.18 -18.19
CA ARG A 124 13.77 2.09 -19.11
C ARG A 124 12.61 1.67 -20.01
N ARG A 125 11.37 1.90 -19.59
CA ARG A 125 10.20 1.58 -20.41
C ARG A 125 10.09 2.45 -21.67
N GLU A 126 10.74 3.62 -21.70
CA GLU A 126 10.79 4.48 -22.87
C GLU A 126 11.52 3.81 -24.05
N ASP A 127 12.54 3.00 -23.76
CA ASP A 127 13.42 2.40 -24.76
C ASP A 127 13.30 0.87 -24.90
N GLU A 128 12.77 0.16 -23.89
CA GLU A 128 12.71 -1.32 -23.86
C GLU A 128 11.30 -1.88 -24.10
N SER A 129 11.20 -3.06 -24.72
CA SER A 129 9.93 -3.81 -24.76
C SER A 129 9.56 -4.35 -23.36
N TRP A 130 8.27 -4.62 -23.12
CA TRP A 130 7.81 -5.11 -21.81
C TRP A 130 8.50 -6.42 -21.41
N GLN A 131 8.75 -7.30 -22.38
CA GLN A 131 9.39 -8.58 -22.14
C GLN A 131 10.87 -8.43 -21.74
N GLU A 132 11.58 -7.51 -22.38
CA GLU A 132 12.99 -7.20 -22.04
C GLU A 132 13.09 -6.57 -20.66
N LEU A 133 12.22 -5.58 -20.39
CA LEU A 133 12.15 -4.88 -19.11
C LEU A 133 11.83 -5.82 -17.95
N ASP A 134 10.81 -6.68 -18.11
CA ASP A 134 10.43 -7.67 -17.09
C ASP A 134 11.58 -8.64 -16.79
N ARG A 135 12.27 -9.11 -17.83
CA ARG A 135 13.43 -9.98 -17.67
C ARG A 135 14.55 -9.27 -16.92
N ALA A 136 14.88 -8.04 -17.31
CA ALA A 136 15.93 -7.24 -16.67
C ALA A 136 15.61 -6.96 -15.20
N LEU A 137 14.36 -6.61 -14.89
CA LEU A 137 13.90 -6.38 -13.53
C LEU A 137 14.00 -7.64 -12.67
N ILE A 138 13.56 -8.80 -13.16
CA ILE A 138 13.66 -10.07 -12.42
C ILE A 138 15.12 -10.39 -12.10
N VAL A 139 16.02 -10.22 -13.07
CA VAL A 139 17.47 -10.43 -12.86
C VAL A 139 18.02 -9.46 -11.82
N PHE A 140 17.65 -8.18 -11.88
CA PHE A 140 18.04 -7.17 -10.91
C PHE A 140 17.58 -7.53 -9.49
N LEU A 141 16.31 -7.90 -9.31
CA LEU A 141 15.73 -8.25 -8.00
C LEU A 141 16.43 -9.48 -7.40
N ASN A 142 16.67 -10.52 -8.20
CA ASN A 142 17.30 -11.75 -7.73
C ASN A 142 18.76 -11.54 -7.35
N ARG A 143 19.51 -10.72 -8.10
CA ARG A 143 20.93 -10.44 -7.79
C ARG A 143 21.11 -9.67 -6.48
N ASN A 144 20.16 -8.80 -6.15
CA ASN A 144 20.24 -7.90 -5.00
C ASN A 144 19.26 -8.30 -3.88
N VAL A 145 18.80 -9.56 -3.84
CA VAL A 145 17.73 -10.01 -2.94
C VAL A 145 18.08 -9.85 -1.46
N ASN A 146 19.36 -9.93 -1.10
CA ASN A 146 19.84 -9.82 0.28
C ASN A 146 20.36 -8.41 0.63
N GLU A 147 20.33 -7.46 -0.31
CA GLU A 147 20.81 -6.10 -0.08
C GLU A 147 19.81 -5.27 0.72
N PHE A 148 20.29 -4.53 1.71
CA PHE A 148 19.49 -3.58 2.49
C PHE A 148 20.22 -2.23 2.56
N PRO A 149 19.49 -1.10 2.70
CA PRO A 149 18.03 -0.99 2.76
C PRO A 149 17.37 -1.28 1.41
N LYS A 150 16.07 -1.58 1.43
CA LYS A 150 15.23 -1.73 0.23
C LYS A 150 14.22 -0.61 0.17
N THR A 151 14.02 -0.03 -1.00
CA THR A 151 12.94 0.93 -1.25
C THR A 151 12.34 0.67 -2.61
N GLN A 152 11.01 0.70 -2.68
CA GLN A 152 10.26 0.59 -3.92
C GLN A 152 9.25 1.71 -4.01
N ARG A 153 9.17 2.34 -5.18
CA ARG A 153 8.16 3.34 -5.52
C ARG A 153 7.12 2.70 -6.40
N TRP A 154 5.88 2.72 -5.92
CA TRP A 154 4.71 2.16 -6.55
C TRP A 154 3.76 3.29 -6.95
N LEU A 155 3.19 3.20 -8.14
CA LEU A 155 2.38 4.25 -8.74
C LEU A 155 1.00 3.75 -9.12
N ALA A 156 -0.03 4.52 -8.77
CA ALA A 156 -1.39 4.34 -9.26
C ALA A 156 -2.01 5.72 -9.51
N GLN A 157 -2.01 6.15 -10.77
CA GLN A 157 -2.48 7.48 -11.17
C GLN A 157 -1.86 8.63 -10.36
N GLN A 158 -2.65 9.32 -9.52
CA GLN A 158 -2.23 10.45 -8.67
C GLN A 158 -1.75 10.01 -7.29
N ARG A 159 -1.61 8.70 -7.06
CA ARG A 159 -1.17 8.13 -5.79
C ARG A 159 0.20 7.49 -5.97
N GLN A 160 1.07 7.78 -5.02
CA GLN A 160 2.33 7.09 -4.86
C GLN A 160 2.33 6.34 -3.54
N VAL A 161 2.95 5.18 -3.54
CA VAL A 161 3.28 4.45 -2.32
C VAL A 161 4.76 4.12 -2.32
N GLN A 162 5.42 4.35 -1.19
CA GLN A 162 6.78 3.86 -0.96
C GLN A 162 6.73 2.64 -0.04
N LEU A 163 7.27 1.53 -0.51
CA LEU A 163 7.47 0.32 0.30
C LEU A 163 8.96 0.26 0.67
N LYS A 164 9.29 0.34 1.95
CA LYS A 164 10.65 0.45 2.49
C LYS A 164 10.93 -0.62 3.51
N THR A 165 12.20 -1.01 3.63
CA THR A 165 12.67 -1.80 4.78
C THR A 165 14.18 -1.65 4.97
N ASP A 166 14.62 -1.67 6.21
CA ASP A 166 16.03 -1.79 6.61
C ASP A 166 16.45 -3.24 6.90
N GLY A 167 15.53 -4.20 6.79
CA GLY A 167 15.72 -5.60 7.16
C GLY A 167 15.18 -5.97 8.53
N ILE A 168 14.65 -5.00 9.28
CA ILE A 168 14.02 -5.19 10.59
C ILE A 168 12.53 -4.82 10.50
N ILE A 169 12.23 -3.63 9.99
CA ILE A 169 10.85 -3.12 9.87
C ILE A 169 10.53 -2.87 8.40
N ILE A 170 9.28 -3.10 8.03
CA ILE A 170 8.71 -2.69 6.75
C ILE A 170 7.83 -1.47 6.99
N GLU A 171 8.00 -0.45 6.14
CA GLU A 171 7.14 0.72 6.09
C GLU A 171 6.46 0.79 4.73
N LEU A 172 5.15 0.97 4.73
CA LEU A 172 4.37 1.23 3.53
C LEU A 172 3.75 2.62 3.66
N GLN A 173 4.27 3.59 2.90
CA GLN A 173 4.00 5.01 3.07
C GLN A 173 3.21 5.56 1.88
N TRP A 174 2.01 6.08 2.13
CA TRP A 174 1.16 6.70 1.11
C TRP A 174 1.48 8.18 0.96
N ILE A 175 1.89 8.56 -0.24
CA ILE A 175 2.27 9.93 -0.58
C ILE A 175 1.28 10.45 -1.62
N TYR A 176 0.70 11.61 -1.34
CA TYR A 176 -0.11 12.32 -2.33
C TYR A 176 0.81 12.98 -3.36
N ILE A 177 0.57 12.72 -4.64
CA ILE A 177 1.23 13.46 -5.72
C ILE A 177 0.29 14.58 -6.15
N ASN A 178 0.64 15.83 -5.82
CA ASN A 178 -0.06 16.98 -6.36
C ASN A 178 0.43 17.22 -7.78
N ASN A 179 -0.29 16.72 -8.79
CA ASN A 179 -0.01 17.10 -10.18
C ASN A 179 -0.46 18.55 -10.41
N ARG A 180 0.34 19.51 -9.93
CA ARG A 180 0.38 20.85 -10.52
C ARG A 180 1.63 20.91 -11.40
N SER A 181 1.44 20.56 -12.67
CA SER A 181 2.27 20.97 -13.79
C SER A 181 1.37 21.68 -14.78
#